data_AF-A0A8X6NXL7-F1
#
_entry.id   AF-A0A8X6NXL7-F1
#
_cell.length_a   1.000
_cell.length_b   1.000
_cell.length_c   1.000
_cell.angle_alpha   90.00
_cell.angle_beta   90.00
_cell.angle_gamma   90.00
#
_symmetry.space_group_name_H-M   'P 1'
#
loop_
_entity.id
_entity.type
_entity.pdbx_description
1 polymer ?
#
loop_
_entity_poly.entity_id
_entity_poly.type
_entity_poly.pdbx_seq_one_letter_code
_entity_poly.pdbx_strand_id
1 'polypeptide(L)'
;MLEGKVFQIYTDQKPLIYAFRQNPNKCSSKQLCYLDFISQYSTDTSHVQGSKNVVSSSLSRIEMNSITKYSFLNFNELAKCQEHEPETQRQKFLTEGQKLFSSTETQTLPKFRFSTNSTRPFVPKSFRRLIFE
;
A
#
# COMPACT_ATOMS: atom_id res chain seq x y z
N MET A 1 -10.15 1.41 -11.65
CA MET A 1 -11.48 0.75 -11.54
C MET A 1 -11.27 -0.75 -11.46
N LEU A 2 -11.84 -1.41 -10.44
CA LEU A 2 -11.79 -2.87 -10.24
C LEU A 2 -13.04 -3.59 -10.76
N GLU A 3 -14.04 -2.82 -11.22
CA GLU A 3 -15.29 -3.33 -11.77
C GLU A 3 -15.04 -4.28 -12.95
N GLY A 4 -15.72 -5.44 -12.94
CA GLY A 4 -15.61 -6.47 -13.96
C GLY A 4 -14.29 -7.25 -13.98
N LYS A 5 -13.39 -7.04 -13.00
CA LYS A 5 -12.11 -7.77 -12.92
C LYS A 5 -12.15 -8.83 -11.83
N VAL A 6 -11.62 -10.01 -12.14
CA VAL A 6 -11.35 -11.04 -11.13
C VAL A 6 -10.09 -10.64 -10.39
N PHE A 7 -10.19 -10.51 -9.07
CA PHE A 7 -9.05 -10.22 -8.21
C PHE A 7 -9.22 -10.89 -6.84
N GLN A 8 -8.10 -11.06 -6.16
CA GLN A 8 -8.03 -11.68 -4.84
C GLN A 8 -7.73 -10.62 -3.77
N ILE A 9 -8.39 -10.75 -2.63
CA ILE A 9 -8.19 -9.89 -1.46
C ILE A 9 -7.21 -10.58 -0.51
N TYR A 10 -6.06 -9.96 -0.24
CA TYR A 10 -5.11 -10.44 0.76
C TYR A 10 -5.33 -9.75 2.10
N THR A 11 -5.38 -10.53 3.18
CA THR A 11 -5.52 -10.01 4.55
C THR A 11 -4.73 -10.85 5.54
N ASP A 12 -4.23 -10.23 6.61
CA ASP A 12 -3.64 -10.90 7.77
C ASP A 12 -4.69 -11.31 8.82
N GLN A 13 -5.96 -11.00 8.57
CA GLN A 13 -7.06 -11.38 9.44
C GLN A 13 -7.62 -12.77 9.05
N LYS A 14 -7.13 -13.81 9.74
CA LYS A 14 -7.63 -15.19 9.57
C LYS A 14 -9.16 -15.37 9.63
N PRO A 15 -9.94 -14.61 10.40
CA PRO A 15 -11.40 -14.78 10.38
C PRO A 15 -12.03 -14.47 9.01
N LEU A 16 -11.47 -13.51 8.26
CA LEU A 16 -12.04 -13.04 6.98
C LEU A 16 -11.90 -14.05 5.84
N ILE A 17 -10.89 -14.93 5.85
CA ILE A 17 -10.76 -15.98 4.83
C ILE A 17 -11.86 -17.03 4.89
N TYR A 18 -12.47 -17.18 6.08
CA TYR A 18 -13.57 -18.11 6.27
C TYR A 18 -14.92 -17.41 6.24
N ALA A 19 -14.98 -16.07 6.31
CA ALA A 19 -16.21 -15.31 6.54
C ALA A 19 -17.33 -15.65 5.54
N PHE A 20 -17.00 -15.79 4.25
CA PHE A 20 -17.95 -16.16 3.20
C PHE A 20 -18.37 -17.64 3.20
N ARG A 21 -17.67 -18.49 3.97
CA ARG A 21 -17.98 -19.91 4.15
C ARG A 21 -18.68 -20.21 5.48
N GLN A 22 -18.77 -19.23 6.38
CA GLN A 22 -19.40 -19.43 7.68
C GLN A 22 -20.91 -19.35 7.58
N ASN A 23 -21.60 -19.96 8.54
CA ASN A 23 -23.05 -19.84 8.66
C ASN A 23 -23.41 -18.38 9.00
N PRO A 24 -24.29 -17.70 8.22
CA PRO A 24 -24.64 -16.30 8.45
C PRO A 24 -25.24 -16.04 9.83
N ASN A 25 -25.83 -17.04 10.49
CA ASN A 25 -26.37 -16.93 11.84
C ASN A 25 -25.28 -16.68 12.91
N LYS A 26 -24.00 -16.88 12.58
CA LYS A 26 -22.87 -16.57 13.48
C LYS A 26 -22.39 -15.13 13.37
N CYS A 27 -22.85 -14.39 12.36
CA CYS A 27 -22.47 -13.01 12.13
C CYS A 27 -23.52 -12.07 12.71
N SER A 28 -23.07 -10.98 13.33
CA SER A 28 -23.97 -9.87 13.65
C SER A 28 -24.53 -9.23 12.38
N SER A 29 -25.68 -8.57 12.47
CA SER A 29 -26.28 -7.84 11.34
C SER A 29 -25.30 -6.86 10.70
N LYS A 30 -24.46 -6.20 11.50
CA LYS A 30 -23.42 -5.29 11.00
C LYS A 30 -22.37 -6.03 10.16
N GLN A 31 -21.88 -7.16 10.66
CA GLN A 31 -20.90 -7.98 9.93
C GLN A 31 -21.48 -8.50 8.61
N LEU A 32 -22.75 -8.90 8.60
CA LEU A 32 -23.43 -9.31 7.38
C LEU A 32 -23.50 -8.18 6.36
N CYS A 33 -23.86 -6.96 6.75
CA CYS A 33 -23.85 -5.81 5.83
C CYS A 33 -22.46 -5.54 5.24
N TYR A 34 -21.39 -5.64 6.04
CA TYR A 34 -20.03 -5.46 5.53
C TYR A 34 -19.62 -6.59 4.57
N LEU A 35 -19.95 -7.84 4.90
CA LEU A 35 -19.65 -8.98 4.04
C LEU A 35 -20.43 -8.89 2.73
N ASP A 36 -21.71 -8.51 2.77
CA ASP A 36 -22.53 -8.29 1.58
C ASP A 36 -21.89 -7.23 0.68
N PHE A 37 -21.50 -6.09 1.25
CA PHE A 37 -20.79 -5.05 0.51
C PHE A 37 -19.46 -5.53 -0.11
N ILE A 38 -18.65 -6.28 0.63
CA ILE A 38 -17.38 -6.83 0.12
C ILE A 38 -17.66 -7.84 -1.01
N SER A 39 -18.71 -8.65 -0.89
CA SER A 39 -19.08 -9.69 -1.86
C SER A 39 -19.47 -9.14 -3.23
N GLN A 40 -19.95 -7.90 -3.29
CA GLN A 40 -20.23 -7.19 -4.56
C GLN A 40 -18.97 -7.02 -5.41
N TYR A 41 -17.78 -7.05 -4.78
CA TYR A 41 -16.50 -6.92 -5.48
C TYR A 41 -15.77 -8.25 -5.64
N SER A 42 -15.57 -8.98 -4.54
CA SER A 42 -14.92 -10.29 -4.57
C SER A 42 -15.19 -11.06 -3.28
N THR A 43 -15.36 -12.38 -3.42
CA THR A 43 -15.43 -13.33 -2.29
C THR A 43 -14.14 -14.15 -2.15
N ASP A 44 -13.18 -13.99 -3.08
CA ASP A 44 -11.89 -14.67 -3.04
C ASP A 44 -10.95 -13.92 -2.10
N THR A 45 -10.90 -14.37 -0.84
CA THR A 45 -10.05 -13.83 0.22
C THR A 45 -8.97 -14.85 0.61
N SER A 46 -7.71 -14.40 0.64
CA SER A 46 -6.55 -15.21 1.01
C SER A 46 -5.77 -14.61 2.17
N HIS A 47 -5.26 -15.49 3.03
CA HIS A 47 -4.50 -15.07 4.19
C HIS A 47 -3.04 -14.84 3.82
N VAL A 48 -2.52 -13.67 4.17
CA VAL A 48 -1.09 -13.34 4.15
C VAL A 48 -0.61 -13.17 5.59
N GLN A 49 0.58 -13.67 5.92
CA GLN A 49 1.13 -13.48 7.25
C GLN A 49 1.31 -11.97 7.55
N GLY A 50 1.01 -11.51 8.77
CA GLY A 50 1.15 -10.10 9.14
C GLY A 50 2.55 -9.52 8.86
N SER A 51 3.61 -10.31 9.04
CA SER A 51 4.99 -9.93 8.69
C SER A 51 5.22 -9.71 7.19
N LYS A 52 4.31 -10.17 6.33
CA LYS A 52 4.29 -9.92 4.89
C LYS A 52 3.24 -8.88 4.49
N ASN A 53 2.34 -8.50 5.41
CA ASN A 53 1.33 -7.46 5.22
C ASN A 53 1.74 -6.08 5.76
N VAL A 54 3.05 -5.87 5.94
CA VAL A 54 3.61 -4.69 6.64
C VAL A 54 3.02 -3.39 6.10
N VAL A 55 2.98 -3.20 4.78
CA VAL A 55 2.46 -1.97 4.16
C VAL A 55 1.01 -1.67 4.56
N SER A 56 0.13 -2.68 4.52
CA SER A 56 -1.27 -2.49 4.94
C SER A 56 -1.36 -2.18 6.42
N SER A 57 -0.54 -2.83 7.24
CA SER A 57 -0.47 -2.60 8.69
C SER A 57 0.07 -1.21 9.04
N SER A 58 1.00 -0.65 8.27
CA SER A 58 1.51 0.71 8.48
C SER A 58 0.47 1.75 8.11
N LEU A 59 -0.22 1.53 6.98
CA LEU A 59 -1.25 2.44 6.48
C LEU A 59 -2.47 2.47 7.41
N SER A 60 -2.85 1.35 8.02
CA SER A 60 -3.92 1.32 9.01
C SER A 60 -3.55 2.03 10.32
N ARG A 61 -2.26 2.28 10.56
CA ARG A 61 -1.73 2.96 11.76
C ARG A 61 -1.22 4.37 11.45
N ILE A 62 -1.63 4.97 10.33
CA ILE A 62 -1.02 6.22 9.84
C ILE A 62 -1.09 7.37 10.86
N GLU A 63 -2.20 7.53 11.60
CA GLU A 63 -2.34 8.57 12.63
C GLU A 63 -1.37 8.36 13.80
N MET A 64 -1.15 7.10 14.19
CA MET A 64 -0.21 6.75 15.26
C MET A 64 1.25 6.89 14.80
N ASN A 65 1.54 6.56 13.54
CA ASN A 65 2.86 6.68 12.93
C ASN A 65 3.24 8.14 12.64
N SER A 66 2.27 9.01 12.34
CA SER A 66 2.54 10.42 12.03
C SER A 66 3.09 11.23 13.20
N ILE A 67 2.83 10.79 14.43
CA ILE A 67 3.27 11.49 15.64
C ILE A 67 4.75 11.18 15.95
N THR A 68 5.28 10.04 15.49
CA THR A 68 6.57 9.52 15.98
C THR A 68 7.65 9.33 14.90
N LYS A 69 7.29 9.17 13.61
CA LYS A 69 8.24 8.61 12.62
C LYS A 69 8.87 9.58 11.63
N TYR A 70 8.29 10.75 11.39
CA TYR A 70 8.77 11.61 10.29
C TYR A 70 10.02 12.43 10.63
N SER A 71 10.39 12.54 11.91
CA SER A 71 11.54 13.35 12.35
C SER A 71 12.92 12.77 12.01
N PHE A 72 13.01 11.50 11.60
CA PHE A 72 14.29 10.81 11.33
C PHE A 72 14.57 10.49 9.85
N LEU A 73 13.70 10.90 8.93
CA LEU A 73 13.83 10.54 7.51
C LEU A 73 14.79 11.46 6.75
N ASN A 74 15.93 10.92 6.32
CA ASN A 74 16.85 11.61 5.42
C ASN A 74 16.40 11.47 3.95
N PHE A 75 15.77 12.51 3.42
CA PHE A 75 15.25 12.52 2.05
C PHE A 75 16.35 12.45 0.98
N ASN A 76 17.56 12.94 1.26
CA ASN A 76 18.67 12.89 0.30
C ASN A 76 19.17 11.45 0.11
N GLU A 77 19.26 10.66 1.18
CA GLU A 77 19.65 9.25 1.08
C GLU A 77 18.56 8.43 0.39
N LEU A 78 17.30 8.74 0.65
CA LEU A 78 16.17 8.11 -0.01
C LEU A 78 16.22 8.35 -1.53
N ALA A 79 16.51 9.58 -1.97
CA ALA A 79 16.67 9.92 -3.38
C ALA A 79 17.81 9.13 -4.06
N LYS A 80 18.97 9.02 -3.40
CA LYS A 80 20.11 8.23 -3.91
C LYS A 80 19.75 6.75 -4.07
N CYS A 81 19.10 6.15 -3.07
CA CYS A 81 18.69 4.74 -3.14
C CYS A 81 17.69 4.47 -4.28
N GLN A 82 16.84 5.44 -4.64
CA GLN A 82 15.91 5.31 -5.76
C GLN A 82 16.58 5.34 -7.14
N GLU A 83 17.80 5.88 -7.29
CA GLU A 83 18.51 5.87 -8.57
C GLU A 83 19.06 4.49 -8.92
N HIS A 84 19.57 3.80 -7.90
CA HIS A 84 20.20 2.49 -8.06
C HIS A 84 19.22 1.31 -7.97
N GLU A 85 17.95 1.54 -7.64
CA GLU A 85 16.98 0.46 -7.49
C GLU A 85 16.33 0.04 -8.83
N PRO A 86 16.39 -1.25 -9.22
CA PRO A 86 15.84 -1.72 -10.49
C PRO A 86 14.31 -1.63 -10.55
N GLU A 87 13.60 -1.73 -9.42
CA GLU A 87 12.14 -1.56 -9.37
C GLU A 87 11.75 -0.11 -9.69
N THR A 88 12.52 0.88 -9.21
CA THR A 88 12.31 2.29 -9.54
C THR A 88 12.50 2.55 -11.04
N GLN A 89 13.46 1.87 -11.67
CA GLN A 89 13.72 2.00 -13.11
C GLN A 89 12.61 1.35 -13.94
N ARG A 90 12.12 0.17 -13.54
CA ARG A 90 10.99 -0.51 -14.19
C ARG A 90 9.71 0.31 -14.19
N GLN A 91 9.45 1.05 -13.11
CA GLN A 91 8.26 1.89 -12.98
C GLN A 91 8.22 3.05 -13.99
N LYS A 92 9.38 3.56 -14.44
CA LYS A 92 9.47 4.62 -15.46
C LYS A 92 8.87 4.21 -16.81
N PHE A 93 8.89 2.92 -17.13
CA PHE A 93 8.46 2.38 -18.42
C PHE A 93 6.97 1.98 -18.46
N LEU A 94 6.29 1.93 -17.31
CA LEU A 94 4.96 1.35 -17.19
C LEU A 94 3.80 2.37 -17.24
N THR A 95 4.04 3.69 -17.36
CA THR A 95 2.93 4.65 -17.45
C THR A 95 3.29 5.96 -18.16
N GLU A 96 2.82 6.14 -19.40
CA GLU A 96 2.88 7.39 -20.19
C GLU A 96 2.22 8.62 -19.51
N GLY A 97 1.49 8.43 -18.41
CA GLY A 97 0.81 9.49 -17.66
C GLY A 97 1.48 9.92 -16.33
N GLN A 98 2.64 9.37 -15.96
CA GLN A 98 3.30 9.70 -14.68
C GLN A 98 4.56 10.53 -14.89
N LYS A 99 4.46 11.85 -14.69
CA LYS A 99 5.59 12.76 -14.78
C LYS A 99 6.44 12.64 -13.50
N LEU A 100 7.54 11.91 -13.59
CA LEU A 100 8.54 11.83 -12.53
C LEU A 100 9.40 13.10 -12.59
N PHE A 101 9.16 14.07 -11.71
CA PHE A 101 10.02 15.26 -11.65
C PHE A 101 11.31 14.91 -10.93
N SER A 102 12.45 15.24 -11.54
CA SER A 102 13.76 15.25 -10.89
C SER A 102 14.42 16.61 -11.08
N SER A 103 14.67 17.27 -9.96
CA SER A 103 15.67 18.33 -9.71
C SER A 103 15.40 19.77 -10.18
N THR A 104 15.68 20.70 -9.24
CA THR A 104 16.49 21.91 -9.45
C THR A 104 17.86 21.73 -8.78
N GLU A 105 18.89 22.35 -9.35
CA GLU A 105 20.32 21.99 -9.40
C GLU A 105 21.12 21.80 -8.09
N THR A 106 20.53 21.84 -6.90
CA THR A 106 21.31 21.81 -5.64
C THR A 106 20.84 20.80 -4.59
N GLN A 107 19.73 20.09 -4.79
CA GLN A 107 19.28 19.03 -3.87
C GLN A 107 18.72 17.81 -4.62
N THR A 108 19.23 16.62 -4.27
CA THR A 108 18.71 15.32 -4.73
C THR A 108 17.36 15.06 -4.06
N LEU A 109 16.28 15.47 -4.73
CA LEU A 109 14.92 15.24 -4.22
C LEU A 109 14.45 13.80 -4.53
N PRO A 110 13.68 13.19 -3.62
CA PRO A 110 13.04 11.91 -3.89
C PRO A 110 12.16 11.97 -5.14
N LYS A 111 12.13 10.88 -5.89
CA LYS A 111 11.17 10.60 -6.94
C LYS A 111 9.78 10.37 -6.34
N PHE A 112 8.81 11.13 -6.84
CA PHE A 112 7.40 11.03 -6.45
C PHE A 112 6.54 10.50 -7.60
N ARG A 113 5.53 9.74 -7.24
CA ARG A 113 4.42 9.34 -8.10
C ARG A 113 3.26 10.32 -7.89
N PHE A 114 2.81 10.94 -8.97
CA PHE A 114 1.61 11.77 -8.97
C PHE A 114 0.43 10.91 -9.42
N SER A 115 -0.55 10.72 -8.53
CA SER A 115 -1.91 10.34 -8.92
C SER A 115 -2.80 11.58 -8.79
N THR A 116 -3.93 11.61 -9.49
CA THR A 116 -4.78 12.78 -9.77
C THR A 116 -4.99 13.77 -8.61
N ASN A 117 -4.98 13.31 -7.35
CA ASN A 117 -5.14 14.16 -6.15
C ASN A 117 -4.07 13.96 -5.04
N SER A 118 -2.98 13.23 -5.28
CA SER A 118 -1.96 13.02 -4.24
C SER A 118 -0.57 12.70 -4.80
N THR A 119 0.44 13.40 -4.30
CA THR A 119 1.86 13.12 -4.54
C THR A 119 2.37 12.12 -3.50
N ARG A 120 2.89 10.97 -3.94
CA ARG A 120 3.40 9.91 -3.05
C ARG A 120 4.84 9.56 -3.39
N PRO A 121 5.78 9.56 -2.43
CA PRO A 121 7.16 9.18 -2.71
C PRO A 121 7.22 7.70 -3.06
N PHE A 122 8.05 7.35 -4.04
CA PHE A 122 8.40 5.95 -4.26
C PHE A 122 9.35 5.50 -3.15
N VAL A 123 9.12 4.36 -2.51
CA VAL A 123 9.96 3.91 -1.37
C VAL A 123 10.86 2.75 -1.80
N PRO A 124 12.19 2.94 -1.89
CA PRO A 124 13.15 1.88 -2.16
C PRO A 124 13.09 0.78 -1.11
N LYS A 125 13.45 -0.45 -1.48
CA LYS A 125 13.43 -1.61 -0.55
C LYS A 125 14.19 -1.37 0.75
N SER A 126 15.33 -0.67 0.71
CA SER A 126 16.13 -0.31 1.90
C SER A 126 15.37 0.56 2.90
N PHE A 127 14.50 1.47 2.41
CA PHE A 127 13.72 2.38 3.23
C PHE A 127 12.35 1.81 3.65
N ARG A 128 11.91 0.69 3.06
CA ARG A 128 10.60 0.10 3.40
C ARG A 128 10.48 -0.23 4.87
N ARG A 129 11.50 -0.84 5.47
CA ARG A 129 11.47 -1.17 6.91
C ARG A 129 11.36 0.09 7.77
N LEU A 130 12.13 1.12 7.43
CA LEU A 130 12.20 2.35 8.20
C LEU A 130 10.91 3.20 8.11
N ILE A 131 10.18 3.11 6.99
CA ILE A 131 8.93 3.86 6.77
C ILE A 131 7.71 3.06 7.24
N PHE A 132 7.71 1.74 7.04
CA PHE A 132 6.54 0.89 7.22
C PHE A 132 6.56 0.08 8.55
N GLU A 133 7.70 -0.18 9.18
CA GLU A 133 7.78 -0.78 10.53
C GLU A 133 7.97 0.27 11.61
#